data_AF-A0A653D523-F1
#
_entry.id   AF-A0A653D523-F1
#
_cell.length_a   1.000
_cell.length_b   1.000
_cell.length_c   1.000
_cell.angle_alpha   90.00
_cell.angle_beta   90.00
_cell.angle_gamma   90.00
#
_symmetry.space_group_name_H-M   'P 1'
#
loop_
_entity.id
_entity.type
_entity.pdbx_description
1 polymer ?
#
loop_
_entity_poly.entity_id
_entity_poly.type
_entity_poly.pdbx_seq_one_letter_code
_entity_poly.pdbx_strand_id
1 'polypeptide(L)' 'GITIGGSKICNLRFADDTTLIAASQEELVALLNILEQHSAACGLGINYNKTKVMIVDREHDNHRQIKSIDRCEV' A
#
# COMPACT_ATOMS: atom_id res chain seq x y z
N GLY A 1 -8.58 3.44 0.62
CA GLY A 1 -9.08 2.68 1.77
C GLY A 1 -10.36 1.97 1.41
N ILE A 2 -10.58 0.82 2.04
CA ILE A 2 -11.80 0.03 1.90
C ILE A 2 -12.74 0.29 3.07
N THR A 3 -14.05 0.14 2.86
CA THR A 3 -15.04 0.33 3.94
C THR A 3 -15.34 -0.99 4.64
N ILE A 4 -15.16 -1.03 5.95
CA ILE A 4 -15.51 -2.16 6.82
C ILE A 4 -16.38 -1.62 7.95
N GLY A 5 -17.61 -2.11 8.09
CA GLY A 5 -18.54 -1.65 9.15
C GLY A 5 -18.80 -0.14 9.13
N GLY A 6 -18.82 0.48 7.95
CA GLY A 6 -18.98 1.94 7.78
C GLY A 6 -17.70 2.76 8.01
N SER A 7 -16.59 2.14 8.41
CA SER A 7 -15.31 2.82 8.63
C SER A 7 -14.37 2.60 7.44
N LYS A 8 -13.68 3.65 6.99
CA LYS A 8 -12.62 3.51 5.99
C LYS A 8 -11.32 3.05 6.64
N ILE A 9 -10.81 1.91 6.18
CA ILE A 9 -9.51 1.36 6.59
C ILE A 9 -8.52 1.56 5.44
N CYS A 10 -7.43 2.26 5.70
CA CYS A 10 -6.38 2.57 4.72
C CYS A 10 -5.01 2.01 5.10
N ASN A 11 -4.80 1.60 6.35
CA ASN A 11 -3.55 1.06 6.82
C ASN A 11 -3.73 -0.07 7.85
N LEU A 12 -2.73 -0.95 7.91
CA LEU A 12 -2.52 -1.91 8.97
C LEU A 12 -1.05 -1.85 9.35
N ARG A 13 -0.74 -1.68 10.64
CA ARG A 13 0.64 -1.56 11.14
C ARG A 13 0.91 -2.58 12.23
N PHE A 14 2.04 -3.27 12.11
CA PHE A 14 2.58 -4.13 13.14
C PHE A 14 4.08 -3.92 13.25
N ALA A 15 4.57 -3.49 14.42
CA ALA A 15 5.96 -3.04 14.58
C ALA A 15 6.37 -2.01 13.50
N ASP A 16 7.40 -2.31 12.72
CA ASP A 16 7.90 -1.54 11.57
C ASP A 16 7.19 -1.89 10.25
N ASP A 17 6.49 -3.01 10.17
CA ASP A 17 5.73 -3.41 8.99
C ASP A 17 4.44 -2.58 8.86
N THR A 18 4.25 -1.99 7.67
CA THR A 18 3.03 -1.24 7.31
C THR A 18 2.46 -1.77 6.01
N THR A 19 1.17 -2.10 6.00
CA THR A 19 0.40 -2.45 4.80
C THR A 19 -0.59 -1.32 4.51
N LEU A 20 -0.55 -0.79 3.28
CA LEU A 20 -1.51 0.20 2.79
C LEU A 20 -2.63 -0.50 2.01
N ILE A 21 -3.86 0.00 2.15
CA ILE A 21 -5.04 -0.57 1.51
C ILE A 21 -5.79 0.54 0.76
N ALA A 22 -5.94 0.35 -0.55
CA ALA A 22 -6.57 1.29 -1.46
C ALA A 22 -7.59 0.58 -2.34
N ALA A 23 -8.60 1.32 -2.81
CA ALA A 23 -9.60 0.81 -3.75
C ALA A 23 -9.14 0.97 -5.22
N SER A 24 -8.10 1.79 -5.47
CA SER A 24 -7.50 1.99 -6.78
C SER A 24 -6.00 2.22 -6.70
N GLN A 25 -5.30 2.13 -7.83
CA GLN A 25 -3.87 2.40 -7.92
C GLN A 25 -3.55 3.86 -7.59
N GLU A 26 -4.35 4.80 -8.09
CA GLU A 26 -4.16 6.24 -7.86
C GLU A 26 -4.27 6.58 -6.36
N GLU A 27 -5.21 5.96 -5.67
CA GLU A 27 -5.33 6.11 -4.22
C GLU A 27 -4.14 5.48 -3.49
N LEU A 28 -3.62 4.33 -3.97
CA LEU A 28 -2.43 3.70 -3.40
C LEU A 28 -1.20 4.60 -3.56
N VAL A 29 -0.99 5.20 -4.73
CA VAL A 29 0.08 6.17 -5.01
C VAL A 29 0.01 7.35 -4.04
N ALA A 30 -1.18 7.93 -3.88
CA ALA A 30 -1.39 9.05 -2.96
C ALA A 30 -1.03 8.67 -1.51
N LEU A 31 -1.47 7.49 -1.05
CA LEU A 31 -1.14 6.98 0.29
C LEU A 31 0.36 6.71 0.47
N LEU A 32 1.02 6.15 -0.54
CA LEU A 32 2.46 5.88 -0.50
C LEU A 32 3.26 7.18 -0.41
N ASN A 33 2.89 8.20 -1.18
CA ASN A 33 3.53 9.53 -1.13
C ASN A 33 3.40 10.17 0.25
N ILE A 34 2.22 10.09 0.87
CA ILE A 34 1.99 10.58 2.24
C ILE A 34 2.89 9.80 3.22
N LEU A 35 2.92 8.47 3.12
CA LEU A 35 3.75 7.64 3.98
C LEU A 35 5.24 7.96 3.83
N GLU A 36 5.73 8.14 2.60
CA GLU A 36 7.13 8.48 2.33
C GLU A 36 7.48 9.85 2.92
N GLN A 37 6.64 10.86 2.73
CA GLN A 37 6.85 12.21 3.26
C GLN A 37 6.92 12.20 4.80
N HIS A 38 5.98 11.52 5.47
CA HIS A 38 5.98 11.42 6.94
C HIS A 38 7.15 10.58 7.46
N SER A 39 7.50 9.48 6.78
CA SER A 39 8.65 8.65 7.16
C SER A 39 9.94 9.44 7.08
N ALA A 40 10.15 10.19 5.99
CA ALA A 40 11.33 11.03 5.80
C ALA A 40 11.45 12.11 6.88
N ALA A 41 10.34 12.74 7.27
CA ALA A 41 10.31 13.70 8.37
C ALA A 41 10.72 13.09 9.72
N CYS A 42 10.51 11.78 9.90
CA CYS A 42 10.95 11.01 11.07
C CYS A 42 12.34 10.38 10.90
N GLY A 43 13.07 10.66 9.82
CA GLY A 43 14.38 10.06 9.53
C GLY A 43 14.32 8.59 9.11
N LEU A 44 13.15 8.11 8.67
CA LEU A 44 12.89 6.75 8.20
C LEU A 44 12.73 6.73 6.67
N GLY A 45 12.99 5.58 6.06
CA GLY A 45 12.83 5.36 4.63
C GLY A 45 12.05 4.09 4.33
N ILE A 46 11.38 4.05 3.18
CA ILE A 46 10.67 2.87 2.71
C ILE A 46 11.66 1.91 2.03
N ASN A 47 11.62 0.63 2.43
CA ASN A 47 12.44 -0.41 1.79
C ASN A 47 11.72 -1.00 0.57
N TYR A 48 11.85 -0.33 -0.58
CA TYR A 48 11.21 -0.74 -1.84
C TYR A 48 11.51 -2.18 -2.28
N ASN A 49 12.69 -2.72 -1.95
CA ASN A 49 13.03 -4.12 -2.25
C ASN A 49 12.12 -5.11 -1.52
N LYS A 50 11.71 -4.75 -0.29
CA LYS A 50 10.80 -5.54 0.55
C LYS A 50 9.33 -5.21 0.28
N THR A 51 9.01 -3.98 -0.13
CA THR A 51 7.63 -3.56 -0.40
C THR A 51 7.06 -4.23 -1.66
N LYS A 52 5.85 -4.79 -1.58
CA LYS A 52 5.14 -5.43 -2.69
C LYS A 52 3.72 -4.89 -2.83
N VAL A 53 3.23 -4.80 -4.06
CA VAL A 53 1.82 -4.54 -4.38
C VAL A 53 1.10 -5.87 -4.57
N MET A 54 -0.08 -5.94 -3.97
CA MET A 54 -0.97 -7.09 -4.07
C MET A 54 -2.33 -6.61 -4.56
N ILE A 55 -2.80 -7.16 -5.67
CA ILE A 55 -4.13 -6.89 -6.19
C ILE A 55 -5.06 -8.00 -5.69
N VAL A 56 -6.14 -7.61 -5.02
CA VAL A 56 -7.17 -8.53 -4.52
C VAL A 56 -8.47 -8.21 -5.23
N ASP A 57 -8.85 -9.06 -6.18
CA ASP A 57 -10.13 -9.00 -6.89
C ASP A 57 -10.91 -10.30 -6.57
N ARG A 58 -12.21 -10.18 -6.35
CA ARG A 58 -13.11 -11.31 -6.03
C ARG A 58 -13.75 -11.93 -7.26
N GLU A 59 -13.87 -11.19 -8.36
CA GLU A 59 -14.64 -11.61 -9.54
C GLU A 59 -13.81 -12.47 -10.51
N HIS A 60 -12.48 -12.43 -10.39
CA HIS A 60 -11.56 -13.16 -11.24
C HIS A 60 -10.64 -14.07 -10.40
N ASP A 61 -11.04 -15.32 -10.22
CA ASP A 61 -10.20 -16.40 -9.69
C ASP A 61 -9.07 -16.73 -10.67
N ASN A 62 -8.08 -15.84 -10.91
CA ASN A 62 -6.92 -16.15 -11.75
C ASN A 62 -5.68 -15.31 -11.37
N HIS A 63 -4.77 -15.97 -10.65
CA HIS A 63 -3.40 -15.58 -10.31
C HIS A 63 -3.25 -14.38 -9.34
N ARG A 64 -2.84 -14.68 -8.10
CA ARG A 64 -2.36 -13.69 -7.12
C ARG A 64 -1.13 -12.97 -7.70
N GLN A 65 -1.35 -11.82 -8.34
CA GLN A 65 -0.26 -11.01 -8.90
C GLN A 65 0.41 -10.23 -7.78
N ILE A 66 1.61 -10.66 -7.40
CA ILE A 66 2.51 -9.92 -6.52
C ILE A 66 3.49 -9.17 -7.41
N LYS A 67 3.45 -7.83 -7.35
CA LYS A 67 4.40 -6.97 -8.07
C LYS A 67 5.33 -6.29 -7.08
N SER A 68 6.60 -6.13 -7.44
CA SER A 68 7.49 -5.20 -6.71
C SER A 68 7.04 -3.77 -6.96
N ILE A 69 7.20 -2.91 -5.95
CA ILE A 69 7.10 -1.47 -6.15
C ILE A 69 8.47 -0.98 -6.61
N ASP A 70 8.54 -0.38 -7.79
CA ASP A 70 9.65 0.47 -8.18
C ASP A 70 9.26 1.94 -8.01
N ARG A 71 10.22 2.80 -7.68
CA ARG A 71 10.01 4.23 -7.46
C ARG A 71 9.48 4.95 -8.71
N CYS A 72 9.67 4.36 -9.90
CA CYS A 72 9.22 4.89 -11.18
C CYS A 72 7.89 4.29 -11.69
N GLU A 73 7.36 3.23 -11.07
CA GLU A 73 6.24 2.44 -11.60
C GLU A 73 5.01 2.39 -10.68
N VAL A 74 4.78 3.44 -9.88
CA VAL A 74 3.55 3.56 -9.08
C VAL A 74 2.51 4.38 -9.82
#